data_AF-A0A5S3TNW6-F1
#
_entry.id   AF-A0A5S3TNW6-F1
#
_cell.length_a   1.000
_cell.length_b   1.000
_cell.length_c   1.000
_cell.angle_alpha   90.00
_cell.angle_beta   90.00
_cell.angle_gamma   90.00
#
_symmetry.space_group_name_H-M   'P 1'
#
loop_
_entity.id
_entity.type
_entity.pdbx_description
1 polymer ?
#
loop_
_entity_poly.entity_id
_entity_poly.type
_entity_poly.pdbx_seq_one_letter_code
_entity_poly.pdbx_strand_id
1 'polypeptide(L)'
;MVKKILTFSVVLIGLVGCTTSQHVNIVNTYSLSPISYQKVGYKDEWKDLWPIVDFQDGVLVKIHPDSWESLTFGTKHCSTNQSKFFIQFWSNTDTLIDFEKSYFVTEKEDKVAIKSVFSLDQKETYFSSNNHSLLTKLRRTELAKNEILALWESNNYQELKKNSGALSLALETERFVGCPRDKFKLFISFKHEGSDAQHGYWLYFAPIEFKAFSR
;
A
#
# COMPACT_ATOMS: atom_id res chain seq x y z
N MET A 1 -60.12 -46.00 22.67
CA MET A 1 -58.68 -45.79 22.39
C MET A 1 -58.55 -44.45 21.67
N VAL A 2 -58.19 -43.37 22.38
CA VAL A 2 -58.16 -42.00 21.81
C VAL A 2 -56.70 -41.62 21.56
N LYS A 3 -56.30 -41.45 20.30
CA LYS A 3 -54.98 -40.93 19.92
C LYS A 3 -54.94 -39.43 20.18
N LYS A 4 -54.16 -38.99 21.18
CA LYS A 4 -53.84 -37.58 21.39
C LYS A 4 -52.74 -37.18 20.39
N ILE A 5 -53.06 -36.26 19.49
CA ILE A 5 -52.09 -35.59 18.63
C ILE A 5 -51.69 -34.31 19.36
N LEU A 6 -50.44 -34.25 19.84
CA LEU A 6 -49.85 -33.01 20.34
C LEU A 6 -49.29 -32.23 19.15
N THR A 7 -49.96 -31.16 18.77
CA THR A 7 -49.41 -30.17 17.84
C THR A 7 -48.56 -29.17 18.62
N PHE A 8 -47.25 -29.24 18.46
CA PHE A 8 -46.30 -28.28 19.02
C PHE A 8 -46.15 -27.11 18.03
N SER A 9 -46.76 -25.97 18.32
CA SER A 9 -46.57 -24.74 17.54
C SER A 9 -45.23 -24.12 17.93
N VAL A 10 -44.23 -24.24 17.06
CA VAL A 10 -42.96 -23.51 17.20
C VAL A 10 -43.21 -22.07 16.81
N VAL A 11 -43.40 -21.20 17.81
CA VAL A 11 -43.38 -19.75 17.62
C VAL A 11 -41.94 -19.35 17.34
N LEU A 12 -41.64 -19.08 16.07
CA LEU A 12 -40.34 -18.54 15.65
C LEU A 12 -40.27 -17.08 16.13
N ILE A 13 -39.74 -16.86 17.34
CA ILE A 13 -39.43 -15.51 17.81
C ILE A 13 -38.23 -15.05 16.99
N GLY A 14 -38.48 -14.19 16.00
CA GLY A 14 -37.44 -13.53 15.24
C GLY A 14 -36.54 -12.75 16.17
N LEU A 15 -35.31 -13.24 16.38
CA LEU A 15 -34.23 -12.46 16.97
C LEU A 15 -33.96 -11.30 16.02
N VAL A 16 -34.48 -10.12 16.36
CA VAL A 16 -34.13 -8.86 15.70
C VAL A 16 -32.69 -8.56 16.10
N GLY A 17 -31.73 -9.14 15.37
CA GLY A 17 -30.33 -8.77 15.51
C GLY A 17 -30.20 -7.29 15.18
N CYS A 18 -29.66 -6.50 16.12
CA CYS A 18 -29.26 -5.13 15.85
C CYS A 18 -28.41 -5.11 14.57
N THR A 19 -28.94 -4.55 13.48
CA THR A 19 -28.20 -4.37 12.25
C THR A 19 -27.15 -3.29 12.50
N THR A 20 -25.93 -3.68 12.85
CA THR A 20 -24.79 -2.76 12.80
C THR A 20 -24.69 -2.24 11.37
N SER A 21 -24.76 -0.92 11.18
CA SER A 21 -24.59 -0.29 9.86
C SER A 21 -23.27 -0.76 9.26
N GLN A 22 -23.33 -1.52 8.16
CA GLN A 22 -22.14 -2.02 7.47
C GLN A 22 -21.72 -0.99 6.42
N HIS A 23 -20.57 -0.36 6.63
CA HIS A 23 -19.95 0.47 5.60
C HIS A 23 -18.85 -0.35 4.91
N VAL A 24 -19.06 -0.67 3.63
CA VAL A 24 -18.04 -1.32 2.79
C VAL A 24 -17.13 -0.24 2.20
N ASN A 25 -15.89 -0.21 2.66
CA ASN A 25 -14.83 0.61 2.06
C ASN A 25 -14.08 -0.22 1.03
N ILE A 26 -13.69 0.38 -0.09
CA ILE A 26 -12.80 -0.28 -1.06
C ILE A 26 -11.52 0.53 -1.11
N VAL A 27 -10.42 -0.11 -0.76
CA VAL A 27 -9.05 0.45 -0.73
C VAL A 27 -8.17 -0.37 -1.67
N ASN A 28 -7.01 0.15 -2.04
CA ASN A 28 -5.96 -0.65 -2.66
C ASN A 28 -4.98 -1.17 -1.60
N THR A 29 -4.57 -2.43 -1.77
CA THR A 29 -3.38 -3.03 -1.14
C THR A 29 -2.31 -3.32 -2.19
N TYR A 30 -1.18 -3.88 -1.78
CA TYR A 30 -0.18 -4.44 -2.67
C TYR A 30 0.57 -5.62 -2.07
N SER A 31 1.18 -6.44 -2.93
CA SER A 31 2.10 -7.51 -2.54
C SER A 31 3.08 -7.84 -3.67
N LEU A 32 4.05 -8.72 -3.40
CA LEU A 32 5.03 -9.21 -4.37
C LEU A 32 4.46 -10.21 -5.38
N SER A 33 3.20 -10.62 -5.20
CA SER A 33 2.50 -11.55 -6.08
C SER A 33 1.09 -11.05 -6.40
N PRO A 34 0.45 -11.51 -7.49
CA PRO A 34 -0.93 -11.16 -7.78
C PRO A 34 -1.87 -11.52 -6.62
N ILE A 35 -2.78 -10.61 -6.27
CA ILE A 35 -3.68 -10.78 -5.12
C ILE A 35 -5.13 -10.92 -5.61
N SER A 36 -5.87 -11.83 -4.98
CA SER A 36 -7.33 -11.89 -5.01
C SER A 36 -7.81 -11.95 -3.56
N TYR A 37 -8.10 -10.80 -2.95
CA TYR A 37 -8.30 -10.71 -1.50
C TYR A 37 -9.51 -9.86 -1.13
N GLN A 38 -10.33 -10.38 -0.22
CA GLN A 38 -11.47 -9.70 0.37
C GLN A 38 -11.31 -9.78 1.89
N LYS A 39 -11.42 -8.64 2.60
CA LYS A 39 -11.20 -8.58 4.06
C LYS A 39 -12.43 -8.09 4.80
N VAL A 40 -12.72 -8.74 5.92
CA VAL A 40 -13.72 -8.30 6.89
C VAL A 40 -12.97 -8.03 8.19
N GLY A 41 -12.92 -6.79 8.68
CA GLY A 41 -12.01 -6.44 9.77
C GLY A 41 -12.34 -5.15 10.51
N TYR A 42 -11.64 -4.90 11.62
CA TYR A 42 -11.83 -3.68 12.43
C TYR A 42 -10.91 -2.55 11.98
N LYS A 43 -11.31 -1.29 12.21
CA LYS A 43 -10.58 -0.07 11.78
C LYS A 43 -9.08 -0.10 12.14
N ASP A 44 -8.71 -0.80 13.20
CA ASP A 44 -7.34 -0.90 13.72
C ASP A 44 -6.44 -1.87 12.92
N GLU A 45 -6.99 -2.62 11.96
CA GLU A 45 -6.27 -3.60 11.13
C GLU A 45 -5.72 -3.03 9.82
N TRP A 46 -5.58 -1.70 9.73
CA TRP A 46 -5.11 -0.99 8.54
C TRP A 46 -3.68 -1.39 8.11
N LYS A 47 -2.87 -1.92 9.03
CA LYS A 47 -1.52 -2.45 8.74
C LYS A 47 -1.53 -3.62 7.75
N ASP A 48 -2.64 -4.34 7.66
CA ASP A 48 -2.82 -5.42 6.68
C ASP A 48 -3.24 -4.88 5.30
N LEU A 49 -3.67 -3.61 5.22
CA LEU A 49 -4.03 -2.95 3.97
C LEU A 49 -2.79 -2.38 3.26
N TRP A 50 -1.83 -1.82 4.01
CA TRP A 50 -0.55 -1.32 3.49
C TRP A 50 0.64 -1.95 4.23
N PRO A 51 0.95 -3.22 3.92
CA PRO A 51 2.01 -3.95 4.60
C PRO A 51 3.41 -3.43 4.23
N ILE A 52 4.40 -3.64 5.09
CA ILE A 52 5.80 -3.58 4.66
C ILE A 52 6.10 -4.88 3.90
N VAL A 53 6.59 -4.77 2.67
CA VAL A 53 6.98 -5.92 1.85
C VAL A 53 8.49 -5.96 1.67
N ASP A 54 9.03 -7.17 1.55
CA ASP A 54 10.46 -7.42 1.44
C ASP A 54 10.83 -7.77 0.00
N PHE A 55 11.46 -6.85 -0.70
CA PHE A 55 12.13 -7.20 -1.96
C PHE A 55 13.34 -8.10 -1.67
N GLN A 56 13.76 -8.85 -2.68
CA GLN A 56 15.01 -9.60 -2.56
C GLN A 56 16.17 -8.59 -2.35
N ASP A 57 17.27 -9.05 -1.75
CA ASP A 57 18.44 -8.26 -1.38
C ASP A 57 18.28 -7.29 -0.18
N GLY A 58 17.25 -7.52 0.64
CA GLY A 58 17.13 -6.86 1.95
C GLY A 58 16.65 -5.41 1.86
N VAL A 59 15.83 -5.10 0.85
CA VAL A 59 15.13 -3.83 0.71
C VAL A 59 13.68 -4.02 1.13
N LEU A 60 13.28 -3.35 2.21
CA LEU A 60 11.88 -3.28 2.63
C LEU A 60 11.21 -2.06 2.00
N VAL A 61 9.97 -2.23 1.57
CA VAL A 61 9.19 -1.20 0.89
C VAL A 61 7.81 -1.09 1.50
N LYS A 62 7.34 0.14 1.66
CA LYS A 62 5.95 0.44 1.98
C LYS A 62 5.45 1.53 1.05
N ILE A 63 4.26 1.35 0.48
CA ILE A 63 3.64 2.31 -0.43
C ILE A 63 2.26 2.66 0.09
N HIS A 64 1.86 3.93 -0.02
CA HIS A 64 0.46 4.29 0.11
C HIS A 64 0.14 5.42 -0.87
N PRO A 65 -1.09 5.47 -1.42
CA PRO A 65 -1.49 6.58 -2.27
C PRO A 65 -1.58 7.88 -1.45
N ASP A 66 -1.40 9.02 -2.12
CA ASP A 66 -1.38 10.36 -1.50
C ASP A 66 -2.77 10.81 -1.00
N SER A 67 -3.85 10.49 -1.72
CA SER A 67 -5.19 10.94 -1.33
C SER A 67 -6.05 9.85 -0.71
N TRP A 68 -6.76 10.22 0.36
CA TRP A 68 -7.80 9.39 1.01
C TRP A 68 -9.02 9.14 0.09
N GLU A 69 -9.23 9.99 -0.91
CA GLU A 69 -10.25 9.84 -1.96
C GLU A 69 -9.97 8.59 -2.84
N SER A 70 -8.71 8.17 -2.93
CA SER A 70 -8.33 6.87 -3.51
C SER A 70 -8.56 5.68 -2.58
N LEU A 71 -9.08 5.90 -1.37
CA LEU A 71 -9.17 4.88 -0.31
C LEU A 71 -10.57 4.67 0.28
N THR A 72 -11.54 5.60 0.14
CA THR A 72 -12.88 5.36 0.72
C THR A 72 -14.01 6.07 -0.02
N PHE A 73 -15.05 5.29 -0.35
CA PHE A 73 -16.41 5.62 -0.82
C PHE A 73 -16.61 6.42 -2.13
N GLY A 74 -17.52 5.86 -2.96
CA GLY A 74 -18.24 6.57 -4.01
C GLY A 74 -17.45 6.76 -5.29
N THR A 75 -17.56 5.81 -6.22
CA THR A 75 -16.99 5.81 -7.58
C THR A 75 -17.53 6.93 -8.49
N LYS A 76 -17.87 8.12 -7.98
CA LYS A 76 -18.37 9.22 -8.81
C LYS A 76 -17.27 10.11 -9.36
N HIS A 77 -16.13 10.23 -8.68
CA HIS A 77 -15.02 11.07 -9.16
C HIS A 77 -13.70 10.35 -8.97
N CYS A 78 -13.37 9.48 -9.92
CA CYS A 78 -11.98 9.06 -10.07
C CYS A 78 -11.20 10.20 -10.72
N SER A 79 -10.02 10.52 -10.18
CA SER A 79 -9.18 11.59 -10.71
C SER A 79 -8.82 11.29 -12.17
N THR A 80 -8.82 12.33 -13.01
CA THR A 80 -8.25 12.28 -14.36
C THR A 80 -6.82 12.82 -14.40
N ASN A 81 -6.34 13.36 -13.28
CA ASN A 81 -5.03 13.97 -13.15
C ASN A 81 -3.95 12.91 -12.85
N GLN A 82 -2.71 13.35 -12.72
CA GLN A 82 -1.58 12.50 -12.35
C GLN A 82 -1.81 11.81 -11.00
N SER A 83 -1.32 10.57 -10.86
CA SER A 83 -1.37 9.85 -9.60
C SER A 83 -0.15 10.20 -8.75
N LYS A 84 -0.36 10.27 -7.44
CA LYS A 84 0.70 10.50 -6.46
C LYS A 84 0.74 9.37 -5.44
N PHE A 85 1.93 8.86 -5.19
CA PHE A 85 2.17 7.78 -4.23
C PHE A 85 3.28 8.19 -3.27
N PHE A 86 3.11 7.86 -2.00
CA PHE A 86 4.17 7.94 -1.02
C PHE A 86 4.81 6.57 -0.87
N ILE A 87 6.13 6.53 -0.96
CA ILE A 87 6.91 5.31 -0.83
C ILE A 87 7.98 5.49 0.24
N GLN A 88 8.12 4.49 1.09
CA GLN A 88 9.15 4.42 2.11
C GLN A 88 10.03 3.21 1.84
N PHE A 89 11.33 3.44 1.86
CA PHE A 89 12.33 2.39 1.69
C PHE A 89 13.17 2.26 2.95
N TRP A 90 13.43 1.01 3.34
CA TRP A 90 14.52 0.66 4.23
C TRP A 90 15.43 -0.31 3.49
N SER A 91 16.73 -0.09 3.57
CA SER A 91 17.70 -0.98 2.93
C SER A 91 18.72 -1.42 3.95
N ASN A 92 19.11 -2.70 3.93
CA ASN A 92 20.26 -3.18 4.68
C ASN A 92 21.57 -3.14 3.85
N THR A 93 21.49 -2.66 2.60
CA THR A 93 22.63 -2.49 1.68
C THR A 93 22.61 -1.09 1.05
N ASP A 94 23.75 -0.61 0.54
CA ASP A 94 23.77 0.59 -0.29
C ASP A 94 23.34 0.21 -1.72
N THR A 95 22.23 0.81 -2.19
CA THR A 95 21.65 0.49 -3.49
C THR A 95 21.08 1.75 -4.15
N LEU A 96 21.02 1.77 -5.47
CA LEU A 96 20.44 2.86 -6.23
C LEU A 96 19.09 2.42 -6.79
N ILE A 97 18.05 3.22 -6.57
CA ILE A 97 16.77 3.08 -7.24
C ILE A 97 16.82 3.89 -8.52
N ASP A 98 16.39 3.28 -9.62
CA ASP A 98 16.30 3.89 -10.93
C ASP A 98 14.83 4.12 -11.29
N PHE A 99 14.31 5.30 -10.94
CA PHE A 99 12.93 5.69 -11.24
C PHE A 99 12.70 6.04 -12.70
N GLU A 100 13.75 6.24 -13.51
CA GLU A 100 13.63 6.44 -14.96
C GLU A 100 13.21 5.13 -15.64
N LYS A 101 13.72 4.00 -15.12
CA LYS A 101 13.35 2.66 -15.57
C LYS A 101 12.23 2.03 -14.78
N SER A 102 11.72 2.71 -13.76
CA SER A 102 10.55 2.28 -12.99
C SER A 102 9.27 2.83 -13.60
N TYR A 103 8.19 2.05 -13.57
CA TYR A 103 6.93 2.44 -14.19
C TYR A 103 5.75 1.67 -13.61
N PHE A 104 4.56 2.23 -13.77
CA PHE A 104 3.30 1.54 -13.49
C PHE A 104 2.76 0.88 -14.76
N VAL A 105 2.00 -0.19 -14.58
CA VAL A 105 1.19 -0.85 -15.61
C VAL A 105 -0.26 -0.83 -15.14
N THR A 106 -1.14 -0.18 -15.90
CA THR A 106 -2.56 -0.05 -15.56
C THR A 106 -3.31 -1.38 -15.77
N GLU A 107 -4.58 -1.46 -15.36
CA GLU A 107 -5.42 -2.64 -15.61
C GLU A 107 -5.57 -2.96 -17.10
N LYS A 108 -5.49 -1.92 -17.94
CA LYS A 108 -5.53 -2.04 -19.40
C LYS A 108 -4.18 -2.41 -20.02
N GLU A 109 -3.20 -2.77 -19.18
CA GLU A 109 -1.83 -3.11 -19.56
C GLU A 109 -1.06 -1.96 -20.23
N ASP A 110 -1.48 -0.71 -20.01
CA ASP A 110 -0.72 0.43 -20.49
C ASP A 110 0.41 0.79 -19.52
N LYS A 111 1.60 1.10 -20.04
CA LYS A 111 2.71 1.62 -19.25
C LYS A 111 2.53 3.10 -18.91
N VAL A 112 2.83 3.47 -17.66
CA VAL A 112 2.79 4.83 -17.13
C VAL A 112 4.12 5.13 -16.45
N ALA A 113 4.89 6.06 -17.01
CA ALA A 113 6.18 6.43 -16.43
C ALA A 113 6.02 7.27 -15.15
N ILE A 114 7.07 7.27 -14.35
CA ILE A 114 7.23 8.16 -13.20
C ILE A 114 7.76 9.50 -13.72
N LYS A 115 7.00 10.55 -13.52
CA LYS A 115 7.33 11.91 -13.99
C LYS A 115 8.33 12.59 -13.08
N SER A 116 8.14 12.47 -11.77
CA SER A 116 9.01 13.11 -10.78
C SER A 116 9.01 12.38 -9.44
N VAL A 117 10.10 12.55 -8.71
CA VAL A 117 10.35 11.97 -7.39
C VAL A 117 10.85 13.05 -6.46
N PHE A 118 10.22 13.18 -5.29
CA PHE A 118 10.56 14.19 -4.28
C PHE A 118 10.87 13.52 -2.95
N SER A 119 11.93 13.93 -2.27
CA SER A 119 12.16 13.52 -0.88
C SER A 119 11.19 14.25 0.06
N LEU A 120 10.61 13.51 1.00
CA LEU A 120 9.75 14.03 2.06
C LEU A 120 10.50 14.32 3.35
N ASP A 121 11.77 13.91 3.43
CA ASP A 121 12.62 14.10 4.60
C ASP A 121 13.10 15.56 4.65
N GLN A 122 12.20 16.45 5.07
CA GLN A 122 12.52 17.86 5.35
C GLN A 122 13.31 17.96 6.66
N LYS A 123 14.63 17.83 6.55
CA LYS A 123 15.57 18.60 7.34
C LYS A 123 16.66 19.15 6.41
N GLU A 124 16.67 20.48 6.31
CA GLU A 124 17.70 21.35 5.71
C GLU A 124 17.66 21.59 4.17
N THR A 125 17.07 22.73 3.80
CA THR A 125 17.72 23.83 3.05
C THR A 125 18.71 23.52 1.91
N TYR A 126 18.50 22.54 1.05
CA TYR A 126 19.15 22.51 -0.27
C TYR A 126 18.27 21.84 -1.33
N PHE A 127 17.22 22.51 -1.78
CA PHE A 127 16.54 22.10 -3.01
C PHE A 127 16.32 23.33 -3.90
N SER A 128 17.25 23.53 -4.83
CA SER A 128 16.96 24.34 -6.00
C SER A 128 15.86 23.64 -6.79
N SER A 129 14.91 24.44 -7.26
CA SER A 129 13.71 24.04 -7.98
C SER A 129 13.97 23.52 -9.40
N ASN A 130 15.10 22.87 -9.68
CA ASN A 130 15.43 22.39 -11.02
C ASN A 130 16.17 21.04 -10.99
N ASN A 131 15.54 20.03 -11.61
CA ASN A 131 16.02 18.68 -11.90
C ASN A 131 16.22 17.74 -10.69
N HIS A 132 15.13 17.09 -10.27
CA HIS A 132 15.20 15.88 -9.45
C HIS A 132 15.74 14.71 -10.27
N SER A 133 16.92 14.21 -9.92
CA SER A 133 17.47 12.97 -10.46
C SER A 133 16.49 11.82 -10.24
N LEU A 134 16.10 11.13 -11.31
CA LEU A 134 15.33 9.89 -11.23
C LEU A 134 16.14 8.72 -10.63
N LEU A 135 17.45 8.89 -10.47
CA LEU A 135 18.29 7.99 -9.67
C LEU A 135 18.30 8.45 -8.20
N THR A 136 17.93 7.56 -7.28
CA THR A 136 17.88 7.82 -5.84
C THR A 136 18.72 6.82 -5.06
N LYS A 137 19.62 7.30 -4.19
CA LYS A 137 20.47 6.41 -3.37
C LYS A 137 19.76 6.01 -2.08
N LEU A 138 19.58 4.70 -1.88
CA LEU A 138 19.28 4.11 -0.59
C LEU A 138 20.59 3.85 0.16
N ARG A 139 20.65 4.34 1.39
CA ARG A 139 21.73 4.02 2.31
C ARG A 139 21.31 2.86 3.19
N ARG A 140 22.30 2.08 3.61
CA ARG A 140 22.10 1.09 4.66
C ARG A 140 21.54 1.75 5.93
N THR A 141 20.47 1.16 6.44
CA THR A 141 19.79 1.51 7.68
C THR A 141 20.49 0.84 8.87
N GLU A 142 20.43 1.50 10.04
CA GLU A 142 21.00 0.98 11.29
C GLU A 142 20.22 -0.22 11.81
N LEU A 143 18.88 -0.17 11.72
CA LEU A 143 18.01 -1.27 12.14
C LEU A 143 18.09 -2.45 11.18
N ALA A 144 18.14 -3.66 11.74
CA ALA A 144 18.01 -4.87 10.96
C ALA A 144 16.57 -5.03 10.45
N LYS A 145 16.41 -5.68 9.30
CA LYS A 145 15.12 -6.03 8.70
C LYS A 145 14.07 -6.52 9.71
N ASN A 146 14.43 -7.50 10.55
CA ASN A 146 13.49 -8.11 11.50
C ASN A 146 13.04 -7.13 12.59
N GLU A 147 13.89 -6.17 12.97
CA GLU A 147 13.54 -5.13 13.94
C GLU A 147 12.53 -4.14 13.35
N ILE A 148 12.73 -3.75 12.08
CA ILE A 148 11.82 -2.87 11.34
C ILE A 148 10.43 -3.52 11.25
N LEU A 149 10.36 -4.81 10.87
CA LEU A 149 9.12 -5.56 10.80
C LEU A 149 8.45 -5.70 12.18
N ALA A 150 9.21 -6.00 13.22
CA ALA A 150 8.69 -6.11 14.59
C ALA A 150 8.09 -4.78 15.08
N LEU A 151 8.77 -3.65 14.85
CA LEU A 151 8.28 -2.32 15.22
C LEU A 151 6.97 -1.95 14.48
N TRP A 152 6.86 -2.37 13.21
CA TRP A 152 5.65 -2.21 12.42
C TRP A 152 4.49 -3.04 12.99
N GLU A 153 4.73 -4.34 13.24
CA GLU A 153 3.72 -5.26 13.77
C GLU A 153 3.20 -4.83 15.16
N SER A 154 4.09 -4.29 15.99
CA SER A 154 3.79 -3.82 17.35
C SER A 154 3.18 -2.40 17.41
N ASN A 155 2.85 -1.78 16.27
CA ASN A 155 2.36 -0.40 16.17
C ASN A 155 3.28 0.67 16.79
N ASN A 156 4.59 0.40 16.89
CA ASN A 156 5.55 1.37 17.46
C ASN A 156 6.07 2.34 16.40
N TYR A 157 5.16 3.07 15.77
CA TYR A 157 5.45 3.94 14.62
C TYR A 157 6.36 5.12 14.95
N GLN A 158 6.35 5.59 16.20
CA GLN A 158 7.23 6.67 16.60
C GLN A 158 8.69 6.23 16.60
N GLU A 159 8.96 5.05 17.13
CA GLU A 159 10.30 4.45 17.15
C GLU A 159 10.76 4.14 15.73
N LEU A 160 9.87 3.50 14.95
CA LEU A 160 10.12 3.24 13.53
C LEU A 160 10.47 4.54 12.79
N LYS A 161 9.73 5.64 12.99
CA LYS A 161 10.03 6.91 12.31
C LYS A 161 11.34 7.55 12.74
N LYS A 162 11.68 7.50 14.04
CA LYS A 162 12.84 8.20 14.58
C LYS A 162 14.16 7.51 14.24
N ASN A 163 14.18 6.18 14.26
CA ASN A 163 15.43 5.40 14.30
C ASN A 163 15.64 4.48 13.10
N SER A 164 14.67 4.35 12.19
CA SER A 164 14.80 3.37 11.11
C SER A 164 15.66 3.80 9.92
N GLY A 165 15.99 5.09 9.81
CA GLY A 165 16.72 5.61 8.64
C GLY A 165 15.96 5.42 7.31
N ALA A 166 14.64 5.28 7.36
CA ALA A 166 13.80 5.15 6.17
C ALA A 166 14.01 6.34 5.24
N LEU A 167 14.13 6.09 3.94
CA LEU A 167 14.00 7.15 2.95
C LEU A 167 12.54 7.28 2.54
N SER A 168 11.95 8.45 2.76
CA SER A 168 10.56 8.72 2.39
C SER A 168 10.48 9.57 1.14
N LEU A 169 9.79 9.10 0.10
CA LEU A 169 9.66 9.77 -1.20
C LEU A 169 8.19 9.93 -1.61
N ALA A 170 7.90 10.98 -2.36
CA ALA A 170 6.67 11.14 -3.13
C ALA A 170 6.97 10.89 -4.62
N LEU A 171 6.22 9.99 -5.24
CA LEU A 171 6.26 9.66 -6.66
C LEU A 171 5.05 10.31 -7.34
N GLU A 172 5.29 11.08 -8.39
CA GLU A 172 4.24 11.61 -9.28
C GLU A 172 4.36 10.95 -10.65
N THR A 173 3.25 10.49 -11.20
CA THR A 173 3.21 9.78 -12.49
C THR A 173 2.89 10.73 -13.65
N GLU A 174 3.21 10.35 -14.89
CA GLU A 174 2.89 11.19 -16.06
C GLU A 174 1.40 11.32 -16.32
N ARG A 175 0.63 10.28 -16.00
CA ARG A 175 -0.83 10.25 -16.11
C ARG A 175 -1.44 9.45 -14.97
N PHE A 176 -2.77 9.50 -14.87
CA PHE A 176 -3.51 8.71 -13.91
C PHE A 176 -3.24 7.20 -14.09
N VAL A 177 -2.97 6.49 -12.99
CA VAL A 177 -2.66 5.05 -12.97
C VAL A 177 -3.91 4.19 -12.79
N GLY A 178 -4.79 4.54 -11.85
CA GLY A 178 -5.97 3.73 -11.54
C GLY A 178 -6.70 4.18 -10.28
N CYS A 179 -7.98 3.81 -10.21
CA CYS A 179 -8.87 4.04 -9.09
C CYS A 179 -8.66 2.98 -7.98
N PRO A 180 -9.21 3.19 -6.76
CA PRO A 180 -9.26 2.16 -5.70
C PRO A 180 -9.81 0.79 -6.10
N ARG A 181 -10.53 0.67 -7.22
CA ARG A 181 -11.12 -0.58 -7.73
C ARG A 181 -10.28 -1.26 -8.80
N ASP A 182 -9.31 -0.56 -9.36
CA ASP A 182 -8.57 -1.04 -10.52
C ASP A 182 -7.37 -1.86 -10.04
N LYS A 183 -7.04 -2.92 -10.79
CA LYS A 183 -5.79 -3.65 -10.59
C LYS A 183 -4.68 -2.99 -11.40
N PHE A 184 -3.53 -2.73 -10.79
CA PHE A 184 -2.37 -2.21 -11.49
C PHE A 184 -1.10 -2.75 -10.85
N LYS A 185 0.05 -2.56 -11.50
CA LYS A 185 1.33 -3.07 -11.02
C LYS A 185 2.38 -1.96 -11.08
N LEU A 186 3.31 -1.95 -10.14
CA LEU A 186 4.48 -1.08 -10.15
C LEU A 186 5.72 -1.93 -10.36
N PHE A 187 6.51 -1.61 -11.38
CA PHE A 187 7.88 -2.10 -11.53
C PHE A 187 8.84 -1.10 -10.91
N ILE A 188 9.63 -1.55 -9.92
CA ILE A 188 10.70 -0.74 -9.32
C ILE A 188 12.03 -1.32 -9.74
N SER A 189 12.86 -0.51 -10.40
CA SER A 189 14.20 -0.88 -10.86
C SER A 189 15.27 -0.45 -9.86
N PHE A 190 16.24 -1.33 -9.66
CA PHE A 190 17.37 -1.15 -8.77
C PHE A 190 18.68 -1.43 -9.50
N LYS A 191 19.74 -0.75 -9.06
CA LYS A 191 21.12 -0.90 -9.53
C LYS A 191 22.01 -0.95 -8.29
N HIS A 192 22.87 -1.96 -8.18
CA HIS A 192 23.89 -1.95 -7.14
C HIS A 192 24.97 -0.92 -7.44
N GLU A 193 25.47 -0.25 -6.41
CA GLU A 193 26.53 0.74 -6.58
C GLU A 193 27.79 0.07 -7.16
N GLY A 194 28.29 0.59 -8.29
CA GLY A 194 29.46 0.03 -8.98
C GLY A 194 29.18 -1.15 -9.92
N SER A 195 27.92 -1.54 -10.14
CA SER A 195 27.54 -2.60 -11.08
C SER A 195 26.57 -2.08 -12.13
N ASP A 196 26.76 -2.43 -13.41
CA ASP A 196 25.79 -2.14 -14.47
C ASP A 196 24.60 -3.11 -14.51
N ALA A 197 24.65 -4.17 -13.71
CA ALA A 197 23.54 -5.10 -13.59
C ALA A 197 22.32 -4.40 -12.95
N GLN A 198 21.20 -4.47 -13.66
CA GLN A 198 19.91 -3.99 -13.18
C GLN A 198 19.04 -5.17 -12.81
N HIS A 199 18.29 -5.01 -11.73
CA HIS A 199 17.22 -5.92 -11.34
C HIS A 199 15.99 -5.10 -11.00
N GLY A 200 14.81 -5.72 -10.98
CA GLY A 200 13.61 -5.00 -10.61
C GLY A 200 12.53 -5.93 -10.08
N TYR A 201 11.66 -5.33 -9.28
CA TYR A 201 10.63 -6.04 -8.55
C TYR A 201 9.26 -5.51 -8.92
N TRP A 202 8.29 -6.42 -8.97
CA TRP A 202 6.89 -6.09 -9.18
C TRP A 202 6.15 -5.99 -7.86
N LEU A 203 5.37 -4.92 -7.71
CA LEU A 203 4.33 -4.80 -6.72
C LEU A 203 2.97 -4.82 -7.41
N TYR A 204 2.13 -5.76 -7.02
CA TYR A 204 0.80 -5.96 -7.59
C TYR A 204 -0.21 -5.29 -6.68
N PHE A 205 -0.80 -4.20 -7.16
CA PHE A 205 -1.87 -3.50 -6.49
C PHE A 205 -3.21 -4.11 -6.87
N ALA A 206 -4.05 -4.31 -5.87
CA ALA A 206 -5.38 -4.86 -6.05
C ALA A 206 -6.37 -4.22 -5.07
N PRO A 207 -7.65 -4.09 -5.48
CA PRO A 207 -8.70 -3.67 -4.58
C PRO A 207 -8.91 -4.71 -3.48
N ILE A 208 -9.04 -4.23 -2.25
CA ILE A 208 -9.59 -4.97 -1.11
C ILE A 208 -10.89 -4.29 -0.72
N GLU A 209 -11.96 -5.08 -0.65
CA GLU A 209 -13.13 -4.69 0.11
C GLU A 209 -12.85 -4.87 1.59
N PHE A 210 -13.02 -3.81 2.35
CA PHE A 210 -12.86 -3.76 3.79
C PHE A 210 -14.17 -3.33 4.44
N LYS A 211 -14.79 -4.26 5.16
CA LYS A 211 -16.00 -3.96 5.96
C LYS A 211 -15.58 -3.48 7.33
N ALA A 212 -15.80 -2.20 7.63
CA ALA A 212 -15.52 -1.64 8.95
C ALA A 212 -16.74 -1.81 9.86
N PHE A 213 -16.56 -2.45 11.01
CA PHE A 213 -17.56 -2.46 12.08
C PHE A 213 -17.24 -1.35 13.09
N SER A 214 -18.19 -0.45 13.34
CA SER A 214 -18.12 0.42 14.52
C SER A 214 -18.39 -0.44 15.75
N ARG A 215 -17.45 -0.44 16.71
CA ARG A 215 -17.72 -0.99 18.05
C ARG A 215 -18.71 -0.10 18.80
#